data_AF-A0A7J4K8B5-F1
#
_entry.id   AF-A0A7J4K8B5-F1
#
_cell.length_a   1.000
_cell.length_b   1.000
_cell.length_c   1.000
_cell.angle_alpha   90.00
_cell.angle_beta   90.00
_cell.angle_gamma   90.00
#
_symmetry.space_group_name_H-M   'P 1'
#
loop_
_entity.id
_entity.type
_entity.pdbx_description
1 polymer ?
#
loop_
_entity_poly.entity_id
_entity_poly.type
_entity_poly.pdbx_seq_one_letter_code
_entity_poly.pdbx_strand_id
1 'polypeptide(L)'
;MELKELRIPLILIAAIMLVGSAYYIFSVAPNAPVMADASLYDGARFKTGFLPDGAFKVFVSASNNKLMMLDAAEGELLPESRTMVLGSAEAAMMREEKLFTNINDTLEGFFGIDIAIGGVLKARGDLADDAHFLTERQFAAVQGEEGRISVKTEPDGSPKFFYRYATTDALPEITLAEGDITDYKTTELEGKTYYPVILGAKEATMMRENRLFNKPGDTIDGLFGNDAIIVGVLEETGSALDMMHLVTAESGYVG
;
A
#
# COMPACT_ATOMS: atom_id res chain seq x y z
N MET A 1 -54.64 -16.18 13.23
CA MET A 1 -53.42 -16.07 12.41
C MET A 1 -52.51 -15.11 13.14
N GLU A 2 -51.76 -15.64 14.10
CA GLU A 2 -50.89 -14.87 15.00
C GLU A 2 -49.53 -14.65 14.35
N LEU A 3 -49.10 -13.39 14.28
CA LEU A 3 -47.74 -13.01 13.92
C LEU A 3 -46.86 -13.16 15.18
N LYS A 4 -45.94 -14.12 15.15
CA LYS A 4 -44.88 -14.26 16.16
C LYS A 4 -43.82 -13.18 15.92
N GLU A 5 -43.70 -12.26 16.87
CA GLU A 5 -42.57 -11.34 16.96
C GLU A 5 -41.27 -12.10 17.23
N LEU A 6 -40.28 -11.94 16.34
CA LEU A 6 -38.93 -12.43 16.52
C LEU A 6 -38.15 -11.41 17.36
N ARG A 7 -38.01 -11.65 18.66
CA ARG A 7 -37.14 -10.87 19.55
C ARG A 7 -35.73 -11.46 19.48
N ILE A 8 -34.80 -10.75 18.85
CA ILE A 8 -33.36 -11.05 18.90
C ILE A 8 -32.79 -10.31 20.12
N PRO A 9 -32.18 -10.98 21.11
CA PRO A 9 -31.57 -10.28 22.22
C PRO A 9 -30.24 -9.65 21.78
N LEU A 10 -30.16 -8.33 21.97
CA LEU A 10 -28.93 -7.54 22.00
C LEU A 10 -28.04 -8.10 23.11
N ILE A 11 -26.96 -8.80 22.76
CA ILE A 11 -25.92 -9.16 23.74
C ILE A 11 -24.83 -8.09 23.68
N LEU A 12 -24.92 -7.20 24.67
CA LEU A 12 -23.89 -6.27 25.10
C LEU A 12 -22.77 -7.10 25.75
N ILE A 13 -21.54 -7.06 25.23
CA ILE A 13 -20.36 -7.49 26.00
C ILE A 13 -19.42 -6.30 26.07
N ALA A 14 -19.43 -5.68 27.24
CA ALA A 14 -18.36 -4.84 27.73
C ALA A 14 -17.71 -5.53 28.95
N ALA A 15 -16.39 -5.34 29.05
CA ALA A 15 -15.51 -5.46 30.22
C ALA A 15 -14.48 -6.60 30.26
N ILE A 16 -13.25 -6.21 29.86
CA ILE A 16 -12.01 -6.16 30.67
C ILE A 16 -11.47 -7.50 31.22
N MET A 17 -10.26 -7.90 30.79
CA MET A 17 -9.07 -7.86 31.67
C MET A 17 -7.75 -8.10 30.94
N LEU A 18 -6.80 -7.20 31.26
CA LEU A 18 -5.36 -7.26 31.07
C LEU A 18 -4.79 -8.67 31.23
N VAL A 19 -4.15 -9.17 30.18
CA VAL A 19 -3.10 -10.19 30.29
C VAL A 19 -1.85 -9.56 29.70
N GLY A 20 -0.85 -9.34 30.57
CA GLY A 20 0.44 -8.79 30.18
C GLY A 20 1.12 -9.69 29.15
N SER A 21 1.24 -9.20 27.93
CA SER A 21 2.13 -9.73 26.93
C SER A 21 3.55 -9.29 27.29
N ALA A 22 4.30 -10.20 27.89
CA ALA A 22 5.76 -10.10 27.93
C ALA A 22 6.27 -10.08 26.48
N TYR A 23 6.64 -8.90 25.99
CA TYR A 23 7.38 -8.74 24.75
C TYR A 23 8.72 -9.46 24.89
N TYR A 24 8.83 -10.65 24.30
CA TYR A 24 10.11 -11.21 23.94
C TYR A 24 10.63 -10.42 22.75
N ILE A 25 11.42 -9.39 23.03
CA ILE A 25 12.28 -8.76 22.02
C ILE A 25 13.44 -9.75 21.80
N PHE A 26 13.30 -10.62 20.80
CA PHE A 26 14.49 -11.10 20.12
C PHE A 26 15.06 -9.91 19.35
N SER A 27 16.06 -9.26 19.93
CA SER A 27 16.91 -8.32 19.21
C SER A 27 17.76 -9.13 18.23
N VAL A 28 17.16 -9.52 17.11
CA VAL A 28 17.95 -9.77 15.91
C VAL A 28 18.45 -8.38 15.53
N ALA A 29 19.77 -8.21 15.49
CA ALA A 29 20.36 -7.02 14.89
C ALA A 29 19.64 -6.74 13.57
N PRO A 30 19.32 -5.48 13.21
CA PRO A 30 18.75 -5.21 11.90
C PRO A 30 19.78 -5.68 10.89
N ASN A 31 19.55 -6.87 10.33
CA ASN A 31 20.15 -7.23 9.06
C ASN A 31 19.79 -6.05 8.17
N ALA A 32 20.80 -5.40 7.58
CA ALA A 32 20.56 -4.38 6.58
C ALA A 32 19.41 -4.87 5.69
N PRO A 33 18.35 -4.08 5.47
CA PRO A 33 17.20 -4.53 4.69
C PRO A 33 17.76 -5.12 3.41
N VAL A 34 17.40 -6.38 3.13
CA VAL A 34 17.73 -6.98 1.83
C VAL A 34 17.13 -6.01 0.83
N MET A 35 17.98 -5.28 0.10
CA MET A 35 17.49 -4.22 -0.76
C MET A 35 16.49 -4.86 -1.71
N ALA A 36 15.25 -4.37 -1.65
CA ALA A 36 14.18 -4.86 -2.48
C ALA A 36 14.60 -4.69 -3.94
N ASP A 37 14.80 -5.80 -4.65
CA ASP A 37 15.13 -5.78 -6.06
C ASP A 37 13.94 -5.20 -6.84
N ALA A 38 14.12 -4.02 -7.44
CA ALA A 38 13.10 -3.37 -8.25
C ALA A 38 12.70 -4.19 -9.50
N SER A 39 13.47 -5.23 -9.86
CA SER A 39 13.17 -6.10 -11.00
C SER A 39 11.76 -6.68 -10.95
N LEU A 40 11.21 -6.95 -9.76
CA LEU A 40 9.84 -7.41 -9.57
C LEU A 40 8.80 -6.49 -10.24
N TYR A 41 9.04 -5.18 -10.18
CA TYR A 41 8.11 -4.14 -10.63
C TYR A 41 8.32 -3.72 -12.08
N ASP A 42 9.43 -4.14 -12.71
CA ASP A 42 9.68 -3.84 -14.11
C ASP A 42 8.64 -4.52 -15.02
N GLY A 43 7.92 -3.70 -15.78
CA GLY A 43 6.77 -4.11 -16.59
C GLY A 43 5.53 -4.53 -15.79
N ALA A 44 5.52 -4.34 -14.46
CA ALA A 44 4.38 -4.68 -13.63
C ALA A 44 3.19 -3.76 -13.93
N ARG A 45 1.99 -4.33 -13.88
CA ARG A 45 0.73 -3.61 -14.00
C ARG A 45 0.07 -3.55 -12.64
N PHE A 46 -0.42 -2.36 -12.29
CA PHE A 46 -1.04 -2.08 -11.00
C PHE A 46 -2.49 -1.64 -11.18
N LYS A 47 -3.35 -2.15 -10.30
CA LYS A 47 -4.66 -1.57 -9.99
C LYS A 47 -4.67 -1.15 -8.53
N THR A 48 -5.38 -0.07 -8.24
CA THR A 48 -5.61 0.38 -6.86
C THR A 48 -7.10 0.44 -6.56
N GLY A 49 -7.47 0.19 -5.31
CA GLY A 49 -8.84 0.33 -4.82
C GLY A 49 -8.86 0.85 -3.39
N PHE A 50 -9.97 1.46 -3.01
CA PHE A 50 -10.25 1.86 -1.63
C PHE A 50 -11.47 1.11 -1.14
N LEU A 51 -11.40 0.56 0.07
CA LEU A 51 -12.57 0.09 0.79
C LEU A 51 -13.38 1.28 1.33
N PRO A 52 -14.66 1.10 1.69
CA PRO A 52 -15.51 2.18 2.21
C PRO A 52 -15.00 2.87 3.47
N ASP A 53 -14.10 2.22 4.22
CA ASP A 53 -13.43 2.74 5.40
C ASP A 53 -12.11 3.47 5.08
N GLY A 54 -11.78 3.64 3.80
CA GLY A 54 -10.57 4.29 3.33
C GLY A 54 -9.36 3.36 3.19
N ALA A 55 -9.46 2.07 3.53
CA ALA A 55 -8.33 1.15 3.42
C ALA A 55 -7.90 0.97 1.96
N PHE A 56 -6.63 1.26 1.68
CA PHE A 56 -6.04 1.18 0.35
C PHE A 56 -5.59 -0.24 0.01
N LYS A 57 -5.91 -0.70 -1.20
CA LYS A 57 -5.54 -2.01 -1.72
C LYS A 57 -4.80 -1.88 -3.04
N VAL A 58 -3.70 -2.62 -3.16
CA VAL A 58 -2.90 -2.71 -4.39
C VAL A 58 -3.04 -4.10 -4.99
N PHE A 59 -3.39 -4.15 -6.26
CA PHE A 59 -3.40 -5.38 -7.06
C PHE A 59 -2.30 -5.31 -8.11
N VAL A 60 -1.59 -6.41 -8.29
CA VAL A 60 -0.47 -6.53 -9.22
C VAL A 60 -0.71 -7.70 -10.15
N SER A 61 -0.53 -7.50 -11.46
CA SER A 61 -0.57 -8.61 -12.41
C SER A 61 0.70 -9.46 -12.31
N ALA A 62 0.53 -10.77 -12.08
CA ALA A 62 1.60 -11.76 -11.96
C ALA A 62 2.16 -12.25 -13.32
N SER A 63 1.92 -11.52 -14.42
CA SER A 63 2.12 -12.03 -15.78
C SER A 63 3.55 -12.16 -16.27
N ASN A 64 4.50 -11.60 -15.54
CA ASN A 64 5.92 -11.62 -15.90
C ASN A 64 6.69 -12.81 -15.28
N ASN A 65 6.01 -13.73 -14.58
CA ASN A 65 6.60 -14.84 -13.80
C ASN A 65 7.66 -14.40 -12.77
N LYS A 66 7.85 -13.09 -12.51
CA LYS A 66 8.88 -12.59 -11.60
C LYS A 66 8.57 -12.92 -10.14
N LEU A 67 7.31 -13.25 -9.82
CA LEU A 67 6.96 -13.80 -8.51
C LEU A 67 7.67 -15.11 -8.19
N MET A 68 8.03 -15.91 -9.19
CA MET A 68 8.81 -17.14 -8.97
C MET A 68 10.24 -16.87 -8.48
N MET A 69 10.71 -15.63 -8.58
CA MET A 69 12.02 -15.23 -8.07
C MET A 69 11.99 -14.87 -6.58
N LEU A 70 10.81 -14.90 -5.96
CA LEU A 70 10.60 -14.58 -4.56
C LEU A 70 10.49 -15.84 -3.70
N ASP A 71 10.52 -15.65 -2.37
CA ASP A 71 10.32 -16.71 -1.39
C ASP A 71 8.84 -16.77 -0.95
N ALA A 72 8.28 -17.98 -0.90
CA ALA A 72 7.00 -18.23 -0.25
C ALA A 72 7.19 -18.38 1.26
N ALA A 73 6.31 -17.74 2.03
CA ALA A 73 6.09 -18.15 3.42
C ALA A 73 5.19 -19.40 3.46
N GLU A 74 4.14 -19.41 2.65
CA GLU A 74 3.14 -20.48 2.58
C GLU A 74 2.56 -20.60 1.17
N GLY A 75 2.16 -21.81 0.77
CA GLY A 75 1.48 -22.05 -0.51
C GLY A 75 2.36 -21.87 -1.75
N GLU A 76 1.72 -21.64 -2.89
CA GLU A 76 2.36 -21.48 -4.19
C GLU A 76 2.46 -20.00 -4.60
N LEU A 77 3.56 -19.60 -5.24
CA LEU A 77 3.80 -18.20 -5.64
C LEU A 77 3.21 -17.81 -6.99
N LEU A 78 2.86 -18.80 -7.80
CA LEU A 78 2.16 -18.56 -9.05
C LEU A 78 0.67 -18.71 -8.79
N PRO A 79 -0.12 -17.63 -8.85
CA PRO A 79 -1.56 -17.76 -8.77
C PRO A 79 -2.05 -18.62 -9.95
N GLU A 80 -2.78 -19.67 -9.63
CA GLU A 80 -3.52 -20.47 -10.61
C GLU A 80 -4.87 -19.80 -10.92
N SER A 81 -5.67 -20.45 -11.77
CA SER A 81 -7.02 -19.97 -12.06
C SER A 81 -7.84 -19.86 -10.77
N ARG A 82 -8.33 -18.64 -10.49
CA ARG A 82 -9.16 -18.30 -9.31
C ARG A 82 -8.42 -18.28 -7.98
N THR A 83 -7.08 -18.24 -7.96
CA THR A 83 -6.31 -17.97 -6.74
C THR A 83 -5.56 -16.63 -6.79
N MET A 84 -5.22 -16.07 -5.64
CA MET A 84 -4.27 -14.95 -5.52
C MET A 84 -3.10 -15.31 -4.61
N VAL A 85 -2.00 -14.59 -4.77
CA VAL A 85 -0.90 -14.61 -3.81
C VAL A 85 -0.91 -13.30 -3.05
N LEU A 86 -0.80 -13.37 -1.73
CA LEU A 86 -0.80 -12.20 -0.85
C LEU A 86 0.62 -11.81 -0.48
N GLY A 87 0.86 -10.50 -0.36
CA GLY A 87 1.96 -9.96 0.40
C GLY A 87 1.91 -10.37 1.87
N SER A 88 3.05 -10.33 2.55
CA SER A 88 3.16 -10.81 3.93
C SER A 88 2.36 -9.97 4.94
N ALA A 89 2.36 -8.64 4.79
CA ALA A 89 1.64 -7.72 5.67
C ALA A 89 0.13 -7.79 5.42
N GLU A 90 -0.29 -7.82 4.16
CA GLU A 90 -1.69 -7.99 3.78
C GLU A 90 -2.24 -9.33 4.30
N ALA A 91 -1.48 -10.43 4.13
CA ALA A 91 -1.87 -11.73 4.66
C ALA A 91 -2.03 -11.74 6.19
N ALA A 92 -1.15 -11.04 6.91
CA ALA A 92 -1.23 -10.93 8.36
C ALA A 92 -2.48 -10.14 8.79
N MET A 93 -2.76 -9.00 8.15
CA MET A 93 -3.94 -8.18 8.40
C MET A 93 -5.23 -8.97 8.15
N MET A 94 -5.35 -9.60 7.00
CA MET A 94 -6.54 -10.39 6.64
C MET A 94 -6.76 -11.58 7.58
N ARG A 95 -5.70 -12.16 8.17
CA ARG A 95 -5.82 -13.20 9.21
C ARG A 95 -6.29 -12.64 10.54
N GLU A 96 -5.80 -11.47 10.95
CA GLU A 96 -6.25 -10.77 12.15
C GLU A 96 -7.76 -10.45 12.06
N GLU A 97 -8.20 -10.03 10.88
CA GLU A 97 -9.61 -9.77 10.55
C GLU A 97 -10.44 -11.03 10.31
N LYS A 98 -9.80 -12.21 10.34
CA LYS A 98 -10.42 -13.53 10.10
C LYS A 98 -11.08 -13.67 8.72
N LEU A 99 -10.56 -12.96 7.72
CA LEU A 99 -10.99 -13.11 6.32
C LEU A 99 -10.54 -14.45 5.74
N PHE A 100 -9.39 -14.96 6.19
CA PHE A 100 -8.95 -16.32 5.90
C PHE A 100 -8.10 -16.89 7.03
N THR A 101 -7.99 -18.21 7.09
CA THR A 101 -7.12 -18.95 8.03
C THR A 101 -6.07 -19.76 7.29
N ASN A 102 -6.48 -20.46 6.23
CA ASN A 102 -5.63 -21.39 5.49
C ASN A 102 -5.51 -21.00 4.01
N ILE A 103 -4.44 -21.49 3.38
CA ILE A 103 -4.38 -21.53 1.92
C ILE A 103 -5.56 -22.35 1.39
N ASN A 104 -6.13 -21.89 0.27
CA ASN A 104 -7.36 -22.32 -0.41
C ASN A 104 -8.67 -21.84 0.21
N ASP A 105 -8.65 -21.11 1.32
CA ASP A 105 -9.84 -20.39 1.78
C ASP A 105 -10.28 -19.39 0.70
N THR A 106 -11.59 -19.26 0.52
CA THR A 106 -12.21 -18.45 -0.55
C THR A 106 -12.84 -17.20 0.03
N LEU A 107 -12.64 -16.08 -0.68
CA LEU A 107 -13.30 -14.80 -0.44
C LEU A 107 -14.37 -14.61 -1.53
N GLU A 108 -15.60 -14.36 -1.11
CA GLU A 108 -16.71 -14.07 -2.01
C GLU A 108 -16.80 -12.56 -2.30
N GLY A 109 -16.95 -12.20 -3.57
CA GLY A 109 -17.15 -10.80 -3.98
C GLY A 109 -16.00 -9.83 -3.70
N PHE A 110 -14.80 -10.33 -3.40
CA PHE A 110 -13.61 -9.54 -3.14
C PHE A 110 -13.28 -8.64 -4.34
N PHE A 111 -13.56 -7.33 -4.21
CA PHE A 111 -13.47 -6.36 -5.31
C PHE A 111 -14.19 -6.83 -6.60
N GLY A 112 -15.36 -7.45 -6.41
CA GLY A 112 -16.22 -7.92 -7.50
C GLY A 112 -15.86 -9.29 -8.07
N ILE A 113 -14.91 -10.02 -7.49
CA ILE A 113 -14.55 -11.38 -7.91
C ILE A 113 -14.53 -12.36 -6.74
N ASP A 114 -14.84 -13.63 -7.02
CA ASP A 114 -14.61 -14.72 -6.07
C ASP A 114 -13.21 -15.28 -6.27
N ILE A 115 -12.44 -15.37 -5.19
CA ILE A 115 -11.02 -15.72 -5.26
C ILE A 115 -10.56 -16.51 -4.04
N ALA A 116 -9.67 -17.47 -4.24
CA ALA A 116 -9.05 -18.22 -3.15
C ALA A 116 -7.63 -17.73 -2.85
N ILE A 117 -7.16 -17.92 -1.61
CA ILE A 117 -5.76 -17.63 -1.26
C ILE A 117 -4.89 -18.79 -1.71
N GLY A 118 -4.04 -18.60 -2.73
CA GLY A 118 -3.13 -19.63 -3.25
C GLY A 118 -1.76 -19.66 -2.57
N GLY A 119 -1.33 -18.52 -2.03
CA GLY A 119 -0.03 -18.41 -1.36
C GLY A 119 0.16 -17.09 -0.62
N VAL A 120 1.20 -17.04 0.20
CA VAL A 120 1.64 -15.86 0.95
C VAL A 120 3.14 -15.69 0.76
N LEU A 121 3.55 -14.49 0.34
CA LEU A 121 4.96 -14.13 0.22
C LEU A 121 5.63 -14.07 1.59
N LYS A 122 6.90 -14.42 1.64
CA LYS A 122 7.76 -14.08 2.77
C LYS A 122 8.01 -12.58 2.78
N ALA A 123 8.08 -12.01 3.99
CA ALA A 123 8.28 -10.57 4.19
C ALA A 123 9.55 -10.03 3.52
N ARG A 124 9.44 -8.83 2.92
CA ARG A 124 10.50 -8.19 2.13
C ARG A 124 10.83 -6.77 2.56
N GLY A 125 9.90 -6.06 3.18
CA GLY A 125 10.01 -4.65 3.55
C GLY A 125 9.73 -3.68 2.39
N ASP A 126 9.02 -4.10 1.35
CA ASP A 126 8.64 -3.28 0.20
C ASP A 126 7.14 -3.40 -0.14
N LEU A 127 6.69 -2.70 -1.19
CA LEU A 127 5.30 -2.68 -1.64
C LEU A 127 4.68 -4.08 -1.82
N ALA A 128 5.50 -5.10 -2.14
CA ALA A 128 5.02 -6.45 -2.34
C ALA A 128 4.41 -7.06 -1.07
N ASP A 129 4.76 -6.56 0.12
CA ASP A 129 4.17 -7.03 1.37
C ASP A 129 2.71 -6.61 1.55
N ASP A 130 2.28 -5.54 0.89
CA ASP A 130 0.92 -4.99 0.95
C ASP A 130 0.07 -5.35 -0.30
N ALA A 131 0.62 -6.16 -1.21
CA ALA A 131 0.04 -6.38 -2.54
C ALA A 131 -0.78 -7.67 -2.67
N HIS A 132 -1.73 -7.64 -3.60
CA HIS A 132 -2.50 -8.79 -4.08
C HIS A 132 -2.04 -9.16 -5.48
N PHE A 133 -1.38 -10.30 -5.63
CA PHE A 133 -0.89 -10.78 -6.91
C PHE A 133 -1.91 -11.68 -7.59
N LEU A 134 -2.29 -11.31 -8.81
CA LEU A 134 -3.39 -11.91 -9.56
C LEU A 134 -2.92 -12.44 -10.92
N THR A 135 -3.56 -13.48 -11.45
CA THR A 135 -3.40 -13.81 -12.87
C THR A 135 -3.94 -12.67 -13.74
N GLU A 136 -3.52 -12.60 -15.01
CA GLU A 136 -4.05 -11.61 -15.97
C GLU A 136 -5.58 -11.60 -16.04
N ARG A 137 -6.21 -12.79 -15.97
CA ARG A 137 -7.67 -12.91 -16.02
C ARG A 137 -8.34 -12.27 -14.82
N GLN A 138 -7.81 -12.50 -13.62
CA GLN A 138 -8.36 -11.92 -12.39
C GLN A 138 -8.01 -10.44 -12.27
N PHE A 139 -6.80 -10.05 -12.65
CA PHE A 139 -6.39 -8.66 -12.70
C PHE A 139 -7.30 -7.84 -13.63
N ALA A 140 -7.68 -8.39 -14.79
CA ALA A 140 -8.65 -7.73 -15.67
C ALA A 140 -10.04 -7.60 -15.02
N ALA A 141 -10.47 -8.60 -14.25
CA ALA A 141 -11.80 -8.67 -13.67
C ALA A 141 -11.97 -7.91 -12.35
N VAL A 142 -10.91 -7.75 -11.55
CA VAL A 142 -10.96 -7.06 -10.26
C VAL A 142 -11.30 -5.59 -10.46
N GLN A 143 -12.19 -5.07 -9.62
CA GLN A 143 -12.54 -3.66 -9.61
C GLN A 143 -11.38 -2.84 -9.04
N GLY A 144 -11.10 -1.71 -9.67
CA GLY A 144 -10.01 -0.82 -9.28
C GLY A 144 -9.54 0.03 -10.45
N GLU A 145 -8.68 1.00 -10.15
CA GLU A 145 -8.16 1.97 -11.10
C GLU A 145 -6.75 1.57 -11.55
N GLU A 146 -6.56 1.41 -12.86
CA GLU A 146 -5.23 1.17 -13.46
C GLU A 146 -4.45 2.48 -13.63
N GLY A 147 -3.12 2.39 -13.60
CA GLY A 147 -2.24 3.50 -13.96
C GLY A 147 -2.07 4.57 -12.88
N ARG A 148 -2.58 4.32 -11.66
CA ARG A 148 -2.38 5.19 -10.49
C ARG A 148 -1.02 5.02 -9.84
N ILE A 149 -0.39 3.85 -9.94
CA ILE A 149 0.94 3.60 -9.40
C ILE A 149 2.00 3.68 -10.50
N SER A 150 3.06 4.45 -10.27
CA SER A 150 4.31 4.36 -11.02
C SER A 150 5.48 4.00 -10.12
N VAL A 151 6.49 3.35 -10.69
CA VAL A 151 7.68 2.89 -9.97
C VAL A 151 8.92 3.46 -10.65
N LYS A 152 9.82 4.03 -9.85
CA LYS A 152 11.19 4.39 -10.27
C LYS A 152 12.19 3.50 -9.57
N THR A 153 13.35 3.34 -10.19
CA THR A 153 14.48 2.65 -9.58
C THR A 153 15.55 3.68 -9.26
N GLU A 154 15.98 3.71 -8.01
CA GLU A 154 17.10 4.53 -7.58
C GLU A 154 18.44 3.97 -8.09
N PRO A 155 19.54 4.76 -8.07
CA PRO A 155 20.85 4.29 -8.49
C PRO A 155 21.35 3.05 -7.74
N ASP A 156 20.88 2.83 -6.51
CA ASP A 156 21.21 1.65 -5.70
C ASP A 156 20.33 0.42 -6.02
N GLY A 157 19.37 0.54 -6.93
CA GLY A 157 18.46 -0.51 -7.35
C GLY A 157 17.16 -0.60 -6.55
N SER A 158 16.99 0.23 -5.50
CA SER A 158 15.77 0.23 -4.71
C SER A 158 14.58 0.86 -5.45
N PRO A 159 13.36 0.36 -5.25
CA PRO A 159 12.16 0.91 -5.88
C PRO A 159 11.63 2.12 -5.09
N LYS A 160 11.15 3.12 -5.83
CA LYS A 160 10.40 4.27 -5.30
C LYS A 160 9.03 4.31 -5.93
N PHE A 161 8.01 4.33 -5.09
CA PHE A 161 6.62 4.18 -5.49
C PHE A 161 5.91 5.54 -5.47
N PHE A 162 5.14 5.80 -6.51
CA PHE A 162 4.37 7.03 -6.66
C PHE A 162 2.91 6.69 -6.86
N TYR A 163 2.04 7.30 -6.06
CA TYR A 163 0.61 7.28 -6.28
C TYR A 163 0.17 8.59 -6.93
N ARG A 164 -0.45 8.48 -8.12
CA ARG A 164 -0.84 9.60 -8.97
C ARG A 164 -2.34 9.86 -8.84
N TYR A 165 -2.71 10.96 -8.21
CA TYR A 165 -4.11 11.37 -8.10
C TYR A 165 -4.41 12.57 -9.01
N ALA A 166 -5.63 12.69 -9.54
CA ALA A 166 -6.01 13.92 -10.25
C ALA A 166 -6.41 14.98 -9.23
N THR A 167 -6.08 16.25 -9.47
CA THR A 167 -6.44 17.34 -8.54
C THR A 167 -7.96 17.58 -8.48
N THR A 168 -8.66 17.09 -9.50
CA THR A 168 -10.12 17.11 -9.63
C THR A 168 -10.81 15.91 -9.00
N ASP A 169 -10.07 14.85 -8.69
CA ASP A 169 -10.59 13.74 -7.92
C ASP A 169 -10.78 14.21 -6.48
N ALA A 170 -11.89 13.81 -5.84
CA ALA A 170 -11.89 13.82 -4.39
C ALA A 170 -10.71 12.94 -3.97
N LEU A 171 -9.77 13.51 -3.23
CA LEU A 171 -8.73 12.69 -2.63
C LEU A 171 -9.42 11.57 -1.87
N PRO A 172 -8.87 10.33 -1.92
CA PRO A 172 -9.31 9.29 -0.99
C PRO A 172 -9.31 9.87 0.42
N GLU A 173 -10.12 9.36 1.34
CA GLU A 173 -10.11 9.82 2.73
C GLU A 173 -8.73 9.56 3.36
N ILE A 174 -7.80 10.49 3.12
CA ILE A 174 -6.43 10.49 3.61
C ILE A 174 -6.35 11.53 4.71
N THR A 175 -5.93 11.08 5.88
CA THR A 175 -5.63 11.98 6.99
C THR A 175 -4.15 12.34 6.93
N LEU A 176 -3.85 13.63 7.02
CA LEU A 176 -2.48 14.10 7.17
C LEU A 176 -2.13 14.15 8.66
N ALA A 177 -1.02 13.52 9.04
CA ALA A 177 -0.42 13.73 10.35
C ALA A 177 0.22 15.13 10.44
N GLU A 178 0.76 15.61 9.31
CA GLU A 178 1.42 16.91 9.21
C GLU A 178 1.12 17.58 7.86
N GLY A 179 1.06 18.91 7.87
CA GLY A 179 0.84 19.72 6.67
C GLY A 179 -0.62 20.01 6.41
N ASP A 180 -0.91 20.53 5.22
CA ASP A 180 -2.27 20.86 4.78
C ASP A 180 -2.42 20.60 3.28
N ILE A 181 -3.58 20.08 2.90
CA ILE A 181 -3.93 19.79 1.52
C ILE A 181 -4.52 21.00 0.77
N THR A 182 -4.91 22.06 1.49
CA THR A 182 -5.69 23.16 0.89
C THR A 182 -4.92 24.03 -0.10
N ASP A 183 -3.58 23.94 -0.14
CA ASP A 183 -2.71 24.73 -1.02
C ASP A 183 -1.84 23.86 -1.96
N TYR A 184 -2.33 22.71 -2.43
CA TYR A 184 -1.67 21.82 -3.39
C TYR A 184 -1.59 22.41 -4.81
N LYS A 185 -0.85 23.51 -4.96
CA LYS A 185 -0.51 24.09 -6.25
C LYS A 185 1.00 24.10 -6.41
N THR A 186 1.43 23.81 -7.63
CA THR A 186 2.79 24.08 -8.05
C THR A 186 3.16 25.52 -7.66
N THR A 187 4.26 25.66 -6.94
CA THR A 187 4.69 26.96 -6.39
C THR A 187 5.94 27.42 -7.11
N GLU A 188 5.98 28.71 -7.46
CA GLU A 188 7.21 29.32 -7.94
C GLU A 188 7.96 29.98 -6.78
N LEU A 189 9.18 29.52 -6.51
CA LEU A 189 10.09 30.10 -5.53
C LEU A 189 11.40 30.44 -6.22
N GLU A 190 11.83 31.70 -6.14
CA GLU A 190 13.11 32.16 -6.69
C GLU A 190 13.33 31.82 -8.18
N GLY A 191 12.25 31.77 -8.97
CA GLY A 191 12.28 31.44 -10.39
C GLY A 191 12.38 29.94 -10.71
N LYS A 192 12.26 29.07 -9.70
CA LYS A 192 12.12 27.63 -9.84
C LYS A 192 10.68 27.20 -9.55
N THR A 193 10.26 26.14 -10.23
CA THR A 193 8.93 25.55 -10.12
C THR A 193 9.00 24.32 -9.23
N TYR A 194 8.32 24.36 -8.08
CA TYR A 194 8.28 23.27 -7.11
C TYR A 194 6.94 22.54 -7.16
N TYR A 195 7.00 21.23 -7.30
CA TYR A 195 5.82 20.36 -7.38
C TYR A 195 5.43 19.81 -6.00
N PRO A 196 4.14 19.84 -5.65
CA PRO A 196 3.69 19.40 -4.34
C PRO A 196 3.74 17.88 -4.21
N VAL A 197 4.27 17.40 -3.08
CA VAL A 197 4.36 15.96 -2.74
C VAL A 197 3.84 15.71 -1.33
N ILE A 198 2.90 14.77 -1.17
CA ILE A 198 2.62 14.14 0.13
C ILE A 198 3.51 12.92 0.27
N LEU A 199 4.09 12.71 1.44
CA LEU A 199 4.83 11.49 1.75
C LEU A 199 3.97 10.55 2.59
N GLY A 200 4.00 9.26 2.26
CA GLY A 200 3.55 8.21 3.17
C GLY A 200 4.36 8.22 4.48
N ALA A 201 3.77 7.75 5.57
CA ALA A 201 4.37 7.85 6.90
C ALA A 201 5.76 7.18 7.01
N LYS A 202 5.93 6.00 6.40
CA LYS A 202 7.20 5.26 6.42
C LYS A 202 8.23 5.91 5.49
N GLU A 203 7.83 6.36 4.30
CA GLU A 203 8.70 7.11 3.39
C GLU A 203 9.18 8.43 4.03
N ALA A 204 8.29 9.18 4.66
CA ALA A 204 8.62 10.40 5.40
C ALA A 204 9.65 10.14 6.50
N THR A 205 9.51 9.03 7.24
CA THR A 205 10.47 8.63 8.27
C THR A 205 11.85 8.37 7.67
N MET A 206 11.93 7.56 6.61
CA MET A 206 13.19 7.25 5.92
C MET A 206 13.86 8.52 5.34
N MET A 207 13.09 9.41 4.72
CA MET A 207 13.62 10.65 4.16
C MET A 207 14.14 11.61 5.24
N ARG A 208 13.51 11.65 6.43
CA ARG A 208 14.00 12.42 7.59
C ARG A 208 15.29 11.84 8.17
N GLU A 209 15.38 10.52 8.31
CA GLU A 209 16.59 9.83 8.76
C GLU A 209 17.78 10.13 7.84
N ASN A 210 17.51 10.21 6.53
CA ASN A 210 18.48 10.59 5.50
C ASN A 210 18.67 12.11 5.35
N ARG A 211 17.99 12.93 6.16
CA ARG A 211 18.07 14.40 6.19
C ARG A 211 17.70 15.07 4.86
N LEU A 212 16.78 14.47 4.11
CA LEU A 212 16.27 15.02 2.85
C LEU A 212 15.23 16.12 3.07
N PHE A 213 14.47 16.04 4.16
CA PHE A 213 13.58 17.11 4.63
C PHE A 213 13.38 16.99 6.16
N ASN A 214 12.83 18.03 6.79
CA ASN A 214 12.49 18.03 8.21
C ASN A 214 10.98 18.17 8.43
N LYS A 215 10.34 19.10 7.72
CA LYS A 215 8.93 19.46 7.92
C LYS A 215 8.22 19.80 6.61
N PRO A 216 6.87 19.79 6.58
CA PRO A 216 6.12 20.38 5.48
C PRO A 216 6.55 21.84 5.21
N GLY A 217 6.65 22.19 3.94
CA GLY A 217 7.19 23.44 3.41
C GLY A 217 8.65 23.36 2.97
N ASP A 218 9.39 22.32 3.38
CA ASP A 218 10.77 22.12 2.91
C ASP A 218 10.78 21.73 1.42
N THR A 219 11.77 22.27 0.69
CA THR A 219 11.98 22.02 -0.74
C THR A 219 13.13 21.03 -0.97
N ILE A 220 12.98 20.18 -1.97
CA ILE A 220 13.98 19.21 -2.41
C ILE A 220 14.24 19.40 -3.90
N ASP A 221 15.44 19.85 -4.24
CA ASP A 221 15.85 20.04 -5.63
C ASP A 221 16.13 18.69 -6.32
N GLY A 222 15.60 18.51 -7.53
CA GLY A 222 15.86 17.33 -8.38
C GLY A 222 15.32 15.99 -7.88
N LEU A 223 14.37 15.98 -6.92
CA LEU A 223 13.69 14.77 -6.44
C LEU A 223 13.03 14.02 -7.61
N PHE A 224 13.63 12.90 -8.02
CA PHE A 224 13.24 12.12 -9.21
C PHE A 224 13.13 12.96 -10.48
N GLY A 225 14.05 13.92 -10.64
CA GLY A 225 14.13 14.81 -11.80
C GLY A 225 13.21 16.03 -11.74
N ASN A 226 12.55 16.27 -10.60
CA ASN A 226 11.67 17.41 -10.40
C ASN A 226 12.03 18.13 -9.10
N ASP A 227 11.99 19.45 -9.10
CA ASP A 227 12.06 20.21 -7.85
C ASP A 227 10.73 20.03 -7.10
N ALA A 228 10.79 19.58 -5.85
CA ALA A 228 9.63 19.19 -5.06
C ALA A 228 9.49 20.04 -3.79
N ILE A 229 8.26 20.31 -3.38
CA ILE A 229 7.95 20.86 -2.06
C ILE A 229 7.14 19.83 -1.28
N ILE A 230 7.60 19.47 -0.09
CA ILE A 230 6.88 18.54 0.77
C ILE A 230 5.74 19.31 1.41
N VAL A 231 4.50 18.93 1.12
CA VAL A 231 3.32 19.68 1.57
C VAL A 231 2.50 18.92 2.60
N GLY A 232 2.76 17.63 2.79
CA GLY A 232 2.20 16.89 3.90
C GLY A 232 2.87 15.54 4.12
N VAL A 233 2.55 14.95 5.28
CA VAL A 233 2.88 13.57 5.64
C VAL A 233 1.59 12.88 6.04
N LEU A 234 1.31 11.71 5.44
CA LEU A 234 0.16 10.90 5.80
C LEU A 234 0.24 10.43 7.25
N GLU A 235 -0.91 10.36 7.92
CA GLU A 235 -1.04 9.49 9.09
C GLU A 235 -0.77 8.04 8.67
N GLU A 236 -0.15 7.26 9.55
CA GLU A 236 0.17 5.86 9.24
C GLU A 236 -1.12 5.06 9.05
N THR A 237 -1.22 4.39 7.89
CA THR A 237 -2.41 3.66 7.47
C THR A 237 -2.28 2.15 7.62
N GLY A 238 -1.05 1.65 7.82
CA GLY A 238 -0.76 0.22 7.79
C GLY A 238 -0.93 -0.37 6.39
N SER A 239 -0.80 0.45 5.34
CA SER A 239 -1.01 0.04 3.95
C SER A 239 0.15 0.47 3.06
N ALA A 240 0.10 0.03 1.80
CA ALA A 240 1.02 0.43 0.75
C ALA A 240 1.20 1.96 0.61
N LEU A 241 0.20 2.79 0.98
CA LEU A 241 0.32 4.25 0.93
C LEU A 241 1.45 4.79 1.82
N ASP A 242 1.76 4.10 2.92
CA ASP A 242 2.79 4.56 3.86
C ASP A 242 4.19 4.58 3.23
N MET A 243 4.39 3.83 2.14
CA MET A 243 5.66 3.71 1.38
C MET A 243 5.68 4.54 0.09
N MET A 244 4.64 5.35 -0.17
CA MET A 244 4.48 6.05 -1.45
C MET A 244 4.72 7.56 -1.36
N HIS A 245 5.11 8.14 -2.48
CA HIS A 245 5.01 9.57 -2.76
C HIS A 245 3.67 9.81 -3.46
N LEU A 246 2.78 10.61 -2.87
CA LEU A 246 1.53 10.97 -3.53
C LEU A 246 1.76 12.28 -4.29
N VAL A 247 1.56 12.21 -5.60
CA VAL A 247 1.83 13.30 -6.54
C VAL A 247 0.62 13.53 -7.43
N THR A 248 0.43 14.76 -7.90
CA THR A 248 -0.68 15.05 -8.81
C THR A 248 -0.36 14.56 -10.21
N ALA A 249 -1.33 13.92 -10.88
CA ALA A 249 -1.18 13.45 -12.26
C ALA A 249 -0.96 14.60 -13.27
N GLU A 250 -1.37 15.81 -12.90
CA GLU A 250 -1.35 17.01 -13.73
C GLU A 250 -0.08 17.84 -13.60
N SER A 251 0.75 17.57 -12.58
CA SER A 251 1.93 18.38 -12.29
C SER A 251 3.05 18.27 -13.33
N GLY A 252 2.98 17.36 -14.30
CA GLY A 252 4.16 17.05 -15.13
C GLY A 252 5.29 16.40 -14.36
N TYR A 253 5.06 16.06 -13.07
CA TYR A 253 5.99 15.30 -12.25
C TYR A 253 6.24 13.93 -12.87
N VAL A 254 7.48 13.70 -13.29
CA VAL A 254 7.90 12.44 -13.92
C VAL A 254 8.27 11.40 -12.85
N GLY A 255 7.31 11.10 -11.98
CA GLY A 255 7.36 9.96 -11.05
C GLY A 255 7.17 8.62 -11.77
#